data_AF-A0A8T4LNK5-F1
#
_entry.id   AF-A0A8T4LNK5-F1
#
_cell.length_a   1.000
_cell.length_b   1.000
_cell.length_c   1.000
_cell.angle_alpha   90.00
_cell.angle_beta   90.00
_cell.angle_gamma   90.00
#
_symmetry.space_group_name_H-M   'P 1'
#
loop_
_entity.id
_entity.type
_entity.pdbx_description
1 polymer ?
#
loop_
_entity_poly.entity_id
_entity_poly.type
_entity_poly.pdbx_seq_one_letter_code
_entity_poly.pdbx_strand_id
1 'polypeptide(L)'
;MTFLEILILIIIGAFAIRFSFKFDLNKFLENRRKIKLDQLKNICPHGRIIDIKGNQISFESLFSSPMGTPKWICSQCGCIVDHEDDVNRINEKYNKNPSMILDKQKIFIKEAKKLKIV
;
A
#
# COMPACT_ATOMS: atom_id res chain seq x y z
N MET A 1 -10.27 20.26 -48.12
CA MET A 1 -10.96 19.70 -46.94
C MET A 1 -12.42 19.51 -47.28
N THR A 2 -12.93 18.29 -47.14
CA THR A 2 -14.35 18.02 -47.35
C THR A 2 -15.17 18.53 -46.15
N PHE A 3 -16.43 18.90 -46.35
CA PHE A 3 -17.33 19.39 -45.27
C PHE A 3 -17.39 18.43 -44.07
N LEU A 4 -17.28 17.12 -44.33
CA LEU A 4 -17.22 16.07 -43.32
C LEU A 4 -16.00 16.21 -42.39
N GLU A 5 -14.81 16.50 -42.94
CA GLU A 5 -13.57 16.67 -42.17
C GLU A 5 -13.66 17.84 -41.19
N ILE A 6 -14.27 18.95 -41.61
CA ILE A 6 -14.47 20.14 -40.77
C ILE A 6 -15.38 19.80 -39.59
N LEU A 7 -16.46 19.04 -39.85
CA LEU A 7 -17.43 18.66 -38.82
C LEU A 7 -16.81 17.70 -37.79
N ILE A 8 -15.98 16.75 -38.23
CA ILE A 8 -15.24 15.84 -37.35
C ILE A 8 -14.25 16.62 -36.47
N LEU A 9 -13.51 17.58 -37.03
CA LEU A 9 -12.56 18.41 -36.27
C LEU A 9 -13.24 19.23 -35.17
N ILE A 10 -14.42 19.80 -35.45
CA ILE A 10 -15.20 20.56 -34.47
C ILE A 10 -15.64 19.65 -33.31
N ILE A 11 -16.12 18.43 -33.62
CA ILE A 11 -16.55 17.46 -32.60
C ILE A 11 -15.37 17.03 -31.72
N ILE A 12 -14.24 16.69 -32.33
CA ILE A 12 -13.03 16.27 -31.59
C ILE A 12 -12.51 17.43 -30.73
N GLY A 13 -12.48 18.65 -31.26
CA GLY A 13 -12.07 19.85 -30.52
C GLY A 13 -12.96 20.12 -29.31
N ALA A 14 -14.28 20.10 -29.49
CA ALA A 14 -15.23 20.27 -28.39
C ALA A 14 -15.09 19.18 -27.32
N PHE A 15 -14.86 17.93 -27.75
CA PHE A 15 -14.64 16.81 -26.84
C PHE A 15 -13.32 16.95 -26.05
N ALA A 16 -12.23 17.33 -26.71
CA ALA A 16 -10.92 17.52 -26.08
C ALA A 16 -10.94 18.63 -25.01
N ILE A 17 -11.65 19.73 -25.29
CA ILE A 17 -11.86 20.82 -24.34
C ILE A 17 -12.66 20.33 -23.12
N ARG A 18 -13.79 19.64 -23.36
CA ARG A 18 -14.63 19.10 -22.29
C ARG A 18 -13.90 18.07 -21.43
N PHE A 19 -13.05 17.25 -22.05
CA PHE A 19 -12.23 16.27 -21.35
C PHE A 19 -11.15 16.95 -20.50
N SER A 20 -10.45 17.96 -21.03
CA SER A 20 -9.41 18.69 -20.29
C SER A 20 -9.94 19.41 -19.06
N PHE A 21 -11.13 20.03 -19.14
CA PHE A 21 -11.73 20.71 -17.99
C PHE A 21 -12.24 19.74 -16.91
N LYS A 22 -12.62 18.52 -17.27
CA LYS A 22 -13.08 17.50 -16.31
C LYS A 22 -11.96 16.64 -15.74
N PHE A 23 -10.86 16.48 -16.48
CA PHE A 23 -9.78 15.58 -16.10
C PHE A 23 -8.72 16.32 -15.29
N ASP A 24 -8.90 16.32 -13.98
CA ASP A 24 -7.86 16.74 -13.05
C ASP A 24 -6.80 15.65 -12.94
N LEU A 25 -5.71 15.83 -13.69
CA LEU A 25 -4.57 14.91 -13.69
C LEU A 25 -3.96 14.77 -12.29
N ASN A 26 -3.93 15.83 -11.48
CA ASN A 26 -3.37 15.79 -10.13
C ASN A 26 -4.21 14.90 -9.23
N LYS A 27 -5.54 15.09 -9.25
CA LYS A 27 -6.47 14.25 -8.50
C LYS A 27 -6.42 12.79 -8.95
N PHE A 28 -6.27 12.53 -10.25
CA PHE A 28 -6.11 11.18 -10.78
C PHE A 28 -4.82 10.51 -10.27
N LEU A 29 -3.68 11.22 -10.34
CA LEU A 29 -2.40 10.72 -9.86
C LEU A 29 -2.39 10.49 -8.35
N GLU A 30 -3.00 11.40 -7.59
CA GLU A 30 -3.16 11.28 -6.14
C GLU A 30 -3.99 10.05 -5.76
N ASN A 31 -5.14 9.87 -6.41
CA ASN A 31 -5.99 8.72 -6.14
C ASN A 31 -5.29 7.39 -6.48
N ARG A 32 -4.56 7.36 -7.61
CA ARG A 32 -3.75 6.19 -7.99
C ARG A 32 -2.65 5.90 -6.98
N ARG A 33 -2.00 6.94 -6.44
CA ARG A 33 -0.98 6.79 -5.38
C ARG A 33 -1.60 6.24 -4.10
N LYS A 34 -2.75 6.78 -3.69
CA LYS A 34 -3.49 6.31 -2.50
C LYS A 34 -3.86 4.83 -2.60
N ILE A 35 -4.41 4.40 -3.75
CA ILE A 35 -4.74 2.98 -3.99
C ILE A 35 -3.52 2.09 -3.83
N LYS A 36 -2.38 2.48 -4.39
CA LYS A 36 -1.14 1.69 -4.26
C LYS A 36 -0.60 1.66 -2.83
N LEU A 37 -0.72 2.75 -2.08
CA LEU A 37 -0.35 2.79 -0.66
C LEU A 37 -1.24 1.85 0.17
N ASP A 38 -2.54 1.83 -0.08
CA ASP A 38 -3.46 0.93 0.62
C ASP A 38 -3.22 -0.54 0.24
N GLN A 39 -2.88 -0.83 -1.03
CA GLN A 39 -2.40 -2.16 -1.43
C GLN A 39 -1.13 -2.55 -0.67
N LEU A 40 -0.19 -1.62 -0.47
CA LEU A 40 1.04 -1.86 0.28
C LEU A 40 0.76 -2.18 1.75
N LYS A 41 -0.23 -1.52 2.37
CA LYS A 41 -0.69 -1.85 3.74
C LYS A 41 -1.20 -3.28 3.84
N ASN A 42 -1.99 -3.74 2.86
CA ASN A 42 -2.52 -5.11 2.84
C ASN A 42 -1.42 -6.19 2.70
N ILE A 43 -0.32 -5.85 2.04
CA ILE A 43 0.82 -6.75 1.83
C ILE A 43 1.77 -6.74 3.04
N CYS A 44 1.68 -5.71 3.89
CA CYS A 44 2.58 -5.55 5.04
C CYS A 44 2.61 -6.83 5.90
N PRO A 45 3.80 -7.39 6.17
CA PRO A 45 3.93 -8.50 7.10
C PRO A 45 3.67 -8.09 8.55
N HIS A 46 3.61 -6.79 8.87
CA HIS A 46 3.43 -6.24 10.23
C HIS A 46 4.47 -6.70 11.26
N GLY A 47 5.55 -7.29 10.77
CA GLY A 47 6.68 -7.77 11.55
C GLY A 47 7.83 -8.16 10.64
N ARG A 48 9.00 -8.39 11.24
CA ARG A 48 10.22 -8.78 10.52
C ARG A 48 10.91 -9.93 11.24
N ILE A 49 11.64 -10.73 10.47
CA ILE A 49 12.55 -11.73 11.03
C ILE A 49 13.86 -11.03 11.36
N ILE A 50 14.29 -11.10 12.63
CA ILE A 50 15.54 -10.49 13.08
C ILE A 50 16.70 -11.47 12.92
N ASP A 51 16.47 -12.74 13.28
CA ASP A 51 17.55 -13.73 13.36
C ASP A 51 17.02 -15.14 13.06
N ILE A 52 17.91 -15.96 12.51
CA ILE A 52 17.70 -17.38 12.25
C ILE A 52 18.89 -18.11 12.89
N LYS A 53 18.77 -18.43 14.18
CA LYS A 53 19.77 -19.22 14.90
C LYS A 53 19.38 -20.69 14.83
N GLY A 54 20.02 -21.43 13.93
CA GLY A 54 19.73 -22.85 13.72
C GLY A 54 18.29 -23.05 13.23
N ASN A 55 17.46 -23.74 14.03
CA ASN A 55 16.06 -24.07 13.70
C ASN A 55 15.04 -23.10 14.33
N GLN A 56 15.48 -22.05 15.02
CA GLN A 56 14.61 -21.04 15.63
C GLN A 56 14.66 -19.73 14.85
N ILE A 57 13.48 -19.25 14.45
CA ILE A 57 13.30 -17.99 13.74
C ILE A 57 12.78 -16.97 14.75
N SER A 58 13.54 -15.89 14.96
CA SER A 58 13.14 -14.79 15.83
C SER A 58 12.34 -13.76 15.06
N PHE A 59 11.08 -13.56 15.47
CA PHE A 59 10.15 -12.59 14.88
C PHE A 59 9.98 -11.37 15.78
N GLU A 60 10.00 -10.19 15.18
CA GLU A 60 9.72 -8.92 15.82
C GLU A 60 8.42 -8.34 15.26
N SER A 61 7.49 -7.98 16.16
CA SER A 61 6.32 -7.21 15.76
C SER A 61 6.72 -5.76 15.47
N LEU A 62 6.17 -5.20 14.39
CA LEU A 62 6.38 -3.79 14.04
C LEU A 62 5.26 -2.89 14.59
N PHE A 63 4.33 -3.44 15.36
CA PHE A 63 3.32 -2.68 16.05
C PHE A 63 3.90 -1.98 17.28
N SER A 64 3.59 -0.70 17.43
CA SER A 64 3.95 0.11 18.59
C SER A 64 2.70 0.85 19.07
N SER A 65 2.47 0.83 20.38
CA SER A 65 1.39 1.63 21.00
C SER A 65 1.97 2.93 21.53
N PRO A 66 1.53 4.10 21.02
CA PRO A 66 1.89 5.39 21.61
C PRO A 66 1.36 5.52 23.04
N MET A 67 2.08 6.23 23.91
CA MET A 67 1.61 6.46 25.27
C MET A 67 0.27 7.21 25.29
N GLY A 68 -0.67 6.72 26.09
CA GLY A 68 -2.00 7.33 26.26
C GLY A 68 -3.06 6.90 25.24
N THR A 69 -2.78 5.90 24.39
CA THR A 69 -3.80 5.31 23.51
C THR A 69 -3.79 3.77 23.60
N PRO A 70 -4.96 3.10 23.54
CA PRO A 70 -5.01 1.65 23.38
C PRO A 70 -4.65 1.20 21.96
N LYS A 71 -4.46 2.14 21.02
CA LYS A 71 -4.23 1.86 19.61
C LYS A 71 -2.79 1.47 19.34
N TRP A 72 -2.63 0.40 18.59
CA TRP A 72 -1.36 -0.08 18.08
C TRP A 72 -1.18 0.34 16.63
N ILE A 73 -0.01 0.86 16.31
CA ILE A 73 0.32 1.38 14.98
C ILE A 73 1.53 0.63 14.43
N CYS A 74 1.39 0.07 13.23
CA CYS A 74 2.50 -0.55 12.53
C CYS A 74 3.47 0.52 12.01
N SER A 75 4.73 0.47 12.45
CA SER A 75 5.78 1.42 12.06
C SER A 75 6.11 1.40 10.56
N GLN A 76 5.84 0.29 9.87
CA GLN A 76 6.16 0.13 8.45
C GLN A 76 5.07 0.64 7.50
N CYS A 77 3.79 0.41 7.82
CA CYS A 77 2.68 0.74 6.91
C CYS A 77 1.65 1.72 7.50
N GLY A 78 1.76 2.06 8.78
CA GLY A 78 0.81 2.92 9.49
C GLY A 78 -0.56 2.29 9.72
N CYS A 79 -0.71 0.97 9.59
CA CYS A 79 -1.94 0.27 9.94
C CYS A 79 -2.21 0.44 11.44
N ILE A 80 -3.45 0.79 11.79
CA ILE A 80 -3.91 1.01 13.15
C ILE A 80 -4.80 -0.16 13.56
N VAL A 81 -4.56 -0.67 14.76
CA VAL A 81 -5.31 -1.75 15.39
C VAL A 81 -5.74 -1.27 16.77
N ASP A 82 -7.03 -1.42 17.11
CA ASP A 82 -7.60 -0.81 18.32
C ASP A 82 -7.35 -1.62 19.60
N HIS A 83 -7.01 -2.91 19.47
CA HIS A 83 -6.83 -3.83 20.59
C HIS A 83 -5.49 -4.59 20.50
N GLU A 84 -4.85 -4.80 21.65
CA GLU A 84 -3.62 -5.59 21.75
C GLU A 84 -3.84 -7.06 21.35
N ASP A 85 -5.02 -7.62 21.65
CA ASP A 85 -5.37 -8.99 21.28
C ASP A 85 -5.32 -9.23 19.77
N ASP A 86 -5.67 -8.23 18.97
CA ASP A 86 -5.58 -8.30 17.52
C ASP A 86 -4.12 -8.32 17.04
N VAL A 87 -3.25 -7.52 17.68
CA VAL A 87 -1.80 -7.55 17.44
C VAL A 87 -1.23 -8.92 17.78
N ASN A 88 -1.60 -9.48 18.93
CA ASN A 88 -1.18 -10.81 19.37
C ASN A 88 -1.63 -11.89 18.39
N ARG A 89 -2.89 -11.86 17.94
CA ARG A 89 -3.42 -12.79 16.93
C ARG A 89 -2.66 -12.71 15.61
N ILE A 90 -2.31 -11.51 15.16
CA ILE A 90 -1.50 -11.30 13.95
C ILE A 90 -0.10 -11.88 14.15
N ASN A 91 0.56 -11.57 15.26
CA ASN A 91 1.91 -12.05 15.58
C ASN A 91 1.96 -13.58 15.70
N GLU A 92 0.98 -14.21 16.36
CA GLU A 92 0.90 -15.66 16.49
C GLU A 92 0.77 -16.37 15.14
N LYS A 93 -0.04 -15.84 14.23
CA LYS A 93 -0.21 -16.39 12.88
C LYS A 93 1.12 -16.46 12.13
N TYR A 94 1.97 -15.46 12.36
CA TYR A 94 3.29 -15.35 11.76
C TYR A 94 4.32 -16.24 12.46
N ASN A 95 4.30 -16.35 13.78
CA ASN A 95 5.14 -17.30 14.52
C ASN A 95 4.90 -18.76 14.09
N LYS A 96 3.65 -19.12 13.79
CA LYS A 96 3.29 -20.47 13.30
C LYS A 96 3.75 -20.73 11.86
N ASN A 97 3.99 -19.68 11.06
CA ASN A 97 4.32 -19.79 9.64
C ASN A 97 5.39 -18.75 9.22
N PRO A 98 6.65 -18.93 9.64
CA PRO A 98 7.71 -17.96 9.38
C PRO A 98 8.07 -17.82 7.90
N SER A 99 7.90 -18.88 7.09
CA SER A 99 8.07 -18.82 5.63
C SER A 99 7.15 -17.79 4.97
N MET A 100 5.91 -17.68 5.44
CA MET A 100 4.93 -16.70 4.95
C MET A 100 5.39 -15.26 5.18
N ILE A 101 6.13 -14.99 6.27
CA ILE A 101 6.68 -13.67 6.56
C ILE A 101 7.75 -13.30 5.53
N LEU A 102 8.67 -14.22 5.25
CA LEU A 102 9.75 -14.01 4.28
C LEU A 102 9.18 -13.68 2.89
N ASP A 103 8.18 -14.43 2.45
CA ASP A 103 7.55 -14.22 1.16
C ASP A 103 6.82 -12.88 1.10
N LYS A 104 6.04 -12.55 2.14
CA LYS A 104 5.38 -11.24 2.24
C LYS A 104 6.37 -10.09 2.30
N GLN A 105 7.48 -10.24 3.02
CA GLN A 105 8.52 -9.21 3.14
C GLN A 105 9.20 -8.97 1.78
N LYS A 106 9.49 -10.02 1.01
CA LYS A 106 10.01 -9.89 -0.36
C LYS A 106 9.03 -9.15 -1.27
N ILE A 107 7.74 -9.52 -1.25
CA ILE A 107 6.70 -8.85 -2.06
C ILE A 107 6.56 -7.40 -1.64
N PHE A 108 6.52 -7.11 -0.33
CA PHE A 108 6.42 -5.77 0.20
C PHE A 108 7.56 -4.88 -0.28
N ILE A 109 8.82 -5.32 -0.13
CA ILE A 109 10.00 -4.56 -0.57
C ILE A 109 9.95 -4.29 -2.07
N LYS A 110 9.54 -5.28 -2.87
CA LYS A 110 9.41 -5.14 -4.32
C LYS A 110 8.39 -4.06 -4.70
N GLU A 111 7.23 -4.04 -4.06
CA GLU A 111 6.19 -3.04 -4.34
C GLU A 111 6.53 -1.66 -3.74
N ALA A 112 7.17 -1.60 -2.57
CA ALA A 112 7.62 -0.36 -1.94
C ALA A 112 8.68 0.37 -2.79
N LYS A 113 9.62 -0.37 -3.40
CA LYS A 113 10.62 0.18 -4.34
C LYS A 113 9.98 0.80 -5.58
N LYS A 114 8.94 0.16 -6.15
CA LYS A 114 8.20 0.72 -7.29
C LYS A 114 7.50 2.04 -6.95
N LEU A 115 7.16 2.22 -5.67
CA LEU A 115 6.53 3.42 -5.15
C LEU A 115 7.53 4.49 -4.67
N LYS A 116 8.84 4.20 -4.69
CA LYS A 116 9.90 5.07 -4.16
C LYS A 116 9.68 5.47 -2.70
N ILE A 117 9.12 4.55 -1.90
CA ILE A 117 8.93 4.73 -0.44
C ILE A 117 10.14 4.20 0.33
N VAL A 118 10.83 3.21 -0.24
CA VAL A 118 12.02 2.53 0.27
C VAL A 118 13.04 2.38 -0.86
#